data_AF-A0A1G2LS39-F1
#
_entry.id   AF-A0A1G2LS39-F1
#
_cell.length_a   1.000
_cell.length_b   1.000
_cell.length_c   1.000
_cell.angle_alpha   90.00
_cell.angle_beta   90.00
_cell.angle_gamma   90.00
#
_symmetry.space_group_name_H-M   'P 1'
#
loop_
_entity.id
_entity.type
_entity.pdbx_description
1 polymer ?
#
loop_
_entity_poly.entity_id
_entity_poly.type
_entity_poly.pdbx_seq_one_letter_code
_entity_poly.pdbx_strand_id
1 'polypeptide(L)'
;MFFGIRGRKTNMPIVDNPKAMRLGKIIQAFMNRNLDNFARRIIQTYGYDPIEMMYNLDEMEKAVKKQDEREIENILSRLENRQKNFR
;
A
#
# COMPACT_ATOMS: atom_id res chain seq x y z
N MET A 1 30.23 -25.93 -19.72
CA MET A 1 30.43 -24.47 -19.59
C MET A 1 29.17 -23.78 -20.03
N PHE A 2 28.47 -23.05 -19.16
CA PHE A 2 27.33 -22.21 -19.53
C PHE A 2 27.57 -20.79 -19.00
N PHE A 3 27.85 -19.87 -19.91
CA PHE A 3 27.73 -18.42 -19.72
C PHE A 3 26.22 -18.09 -19.71
N GLY A 4 25.63 -17.22 -18.89
CA GLY A 4 26.22 -16.14 -18.11
C GLY A 4 25.55 -14.81 -18.45
N ILE A 5 24.24 -14.64 -18.20
CA ILE A 5 23.65 -13.34 -17.88
C ILE A 5 22.58 -13.57 -16.79
N ARG A 6 23.03 -13.55 -15.53
CA ARG A 6 22.15 -13.28 -14.39
C ARG A 6 21.56 -11.90 -14.64
N GLY A 7 20.31 -11.86 -15.07
CA GLY A 7 19.48 -10.68 -14.82
C GLY A 7 19.64 -10.36 -13.35
N ARG A 8 20.18 -9.17 -13.04
CA ARG A 8 20.23 -8.65 -11.69
C ARG A 8 18.78 -8.65 -11.21
N LYS A 9 18.38 -9.68 -10.45
CA LYS A 9 17.32 -9.52 -9.47
C LYS A 9 17.83 -8.37 -8.62
N THR A 10 17.25 -7.20 -8.82
CA THR A 10 17.30 -6.14 -7.84
C THR A 10 16.77 -6.78 -6.56
N ASN A 11 17.69 -7.30 -5.77
CA ASN A 11 17.51 -7.69 -4.39
C ASN A 11 17.24 -6.38 -3.64
N MET A 12 16.12 -5.71 -3.96
CA MET A 12 15.45 -4.96 -2.93
C MET A 12 15.24 -6.00 -1.83
N PRO A 13 15.66 -5.74 -0.59
CA PRO A 13 15.11 -6.48 0.51
C PRO A 13 13.61 -6.16 0.43
N ILE A 14 12.85 -7.01 -0.26
CA ILE A 14 11.43 -7.16 0.00
C ILE A 14 11.48 -7.66 1.42
N VAL A 15 11.43 -6.70 2.34
CA VAL A 15 11.39 -6.94 3.76
C VAL A 15 10.33 -8.02 3.91
N ASP A 16 10.69 -9.20 4.40
CA ASP A 16 9.78 -10.29 4.77
C ASP A 16 8.91 -9.84 5.96
N ASN A 17 8.39 -8.62 5.89
CA ASN A 17 7.48 -8.02 6.81
C ASN A 17 6.10 -8.36 6.29
N PRO A 18 5.36 -9.26 6.96
CA PRO A 18 4.05 -9.72 6.51
C PRO A 18 3.08 -8.55 6.26
N LYS A 19 3.26 -7.42 6.93
CA LYS A 19 2.48 -6.20 6.72
C LYS A 19 2.78 -5.51 5.37
N ALA A 20 4.04 -5.48 4.91
CA ALA A 20 4.40 -4.91 3.61
C ALA A 20 3.83 -5.76 2.45
N MET A 21 3.83 -7.08 2.60
CA MET A 21 3.19 -7.99 1.64
C MET A 21 1.67 -7.79 1.59
N ARG A 22 1.02 -7.56 2.73
CA ARG A 22 -0.42 -7.24 2.80
C ARG A 22 -0.74 -5.93 2.09
N LEU A 23 0.09 -4.90 2.27
CA LEU A 23 -0.07 -3.62 1.58
C LEU A 23 -0.02 -3.79 0.05
N GLY A 24 0.95 -4.56 -0.45
CA GLY A 24 1.05 -4.86 -1.89
C GLY A 24 -0.21 -5.53 -2.44
N LYS A 25 -0.80 -6.48 -1.70
CA LYS A 25 -2.07 -7.13 -2.09
C LYS A 25 -3.25 -6.15 -2.10
N ILE A 26 -3.30 -5.22 -1.15
CA ILE A 26 -4.33 -4.17 -1.09
C ILE A 26 -4.21 -3.24 -2.31
N ILE A 27 -3.01 -2.75 -2.60
CA ILE A 27 -2.75 -1.89 -3.77
C ILE A 27 -3.16 -2.61 -5.06
N GLN A 28 -2.77 -3.88 -5.21
CA GLN A 28 -3.14 -4.69 -6.37
C GLN A 28 -4.66 -4.90 -6.48
N ALA A 29 -5.35 -5.11 -5.36
CA ALA A 29 -6.81 -5.22 -5.33
C ALA A 29 -7.51 -3.93 -5.80
N PHE A 30 -6.96 -2.76 -5.47
CA PHE A 30 -7.46 -1.49 -5.98
C PHE A 30 -7.21 -1.32 -7.48
N MET A 31 -5.99 -1.62 -7.96
CA MET A 31 -5.67 -1.54 -9.39
C MET A 31 -6.56 -2.47 -10.24
N ASN A 32 -6.81 -3.70 -9.78
CA ASN A 32 -7.68 -4.65 -10.48
C ASN A 32 -9.15 -4.21 -10.58
N ARG A 33 -9.56 -3.23 -9.76
CA ARG A 33 -10.94 -2.71 -9.72
C ARG A 33 -11.08 -1.36 -10.42
N ASN A 34 -10.06 -0.92 -11.18
CA ASN A 34 -9.99 0.43 -11.77
C ASN A 34 -10.09 1.55 -10.71
N LEU A 35 -9.68 1.25 -9.48
CA LEU A 35 -9.64 2.19 -8.35
C LEU A 35 -8.22 2.75 -8.19
N ASP A 36 -7.61 3.15 -9.31
CA ASP A 36 -6.21 3.59 -9.37
C ASP A 36 -5.93 4.83 -8.50
N ASN A 37 -6.95 5.67 -8.30
CA ASN A 37 -6.86 6.83 -7.41
C ASN A 37 -6.58 6.41 -5.97
N PHE A 38 -7.25 5.36 -5.47
CA PHE A 38 -7.02 4.83 -4.13
C PHE A 38 -5.65 4.18 -4.02
N ALA A 39 -5.24 3.39 -5.02
CA ALA A 39 -3.91 2.79 -5.08
C ALA A 39 -2.80 3.85 -5.01
N ARG A 40 -2.92 4.94 -5.78
CA ARG A 40 -1.95 6.05 -5.78
C ARG A 40 -1.87 6.76 -4.43
N ARG A 41 -3.02 7.04 -3.81
CA ARG A 41 -3.07 7.69 -2.48
C ARG A 41 -2.38 6.84 -1.42
N ILE A 42 -2.63 5.53 -1.39
CA ILE A 42 -1.96 4.61 -0.46
C ILE A 42 -0.44 4.63 -0.64
N ILE A 43 0.05 4.61 -1.88
CA ILE A 43 1.48 4.66 -2.17
C ILE A 43 2.08 5.97 -1.67
N GLN A 44 1.39 7.10 -1.90
CA GLN A 44 1.82 8.42 -1.41
C GLN A 44 1.85 8.49 0.11
N THR A 45 0.80 8.03 0.79
CA THR A 45 0.72 7.98 2.24
C THR A 45 1.81 7.07 2.81
N TYR A 46 2.01 5.87 2.25
CA TYR A 46 3.05 4.94 2.71
C TYR A 46 4.46 5.50 2.52
N GLY A 47 4.73 6.21 1.43
CA GLY A 47 6.02 6.87 1.20
C GLY A 47 6.31 7.99 2.19
N TYR A 48 5.28 8.59 2.79
CA TYR A 48 5.42 9.64 3.80
C TYR A 48 5.47 9.10 5.22
N ASP A 49 4.49 8.26 5.60
CA ASP A 49 4.36 7.67 6.93
C ASP A 49 4.03 6.17 6.85
N PRO A 50 5.08 5.34 6.66
CA PRO A 50 4.89 3.90 6.54
C PRO A 50 4.42 3.26 7.85
N ILE A 51 4.73 3.86 9.01
CA ILE A 51 4.36 3.32 10.32
C ILE A 51 2.86 3.44 10.53
N GLU A 52 2.30 4.65 10.35
CA GLU A 52 0.86 4.89 10.52
C GLU A 52 0.04 4.11 9.49
N MET A 53 0.50 4.04 8.24
CA MET A 53 -0.13 3.20 7.21
C MET A 53 -0.17 1.71 7.64
N MET A 54 0.90 1.23 8.29
CA MET A 54 0.98 -0.14 8.81
C MET A 54 0.09 -0.40 10.03
N TYR A 55 -0.30 0.63 10.78
CA TYR A 55 -1.31 0.52 11.83
C TYR A 55 -2.74 0.50 11.29
N ASN A 56 -3.01 1.21 10.18
CA ASN A 56 -4.35 1.30 9.57
C ASN A 56 -4.60 0.19 8.52
N LEU A 57 -3.62 -0.70 8.31
CA LEU A 57 -3.61 -1.74 7.29
C LEU A 57 -4.72 -2.79 7.50
N ASP A 58 -5.06 -3.11 8.75
CA ASP A 58 -6.15 -4.03 9.08
C ASP A 58 -7.54 -3.44 8.76
N GLU A 59 -7.77 -2.15 9.05
CA GLU A 59 -9.00 -1.44 8.69
C GLU A 59 -9.16 -1.37 7.17
N MET A 60 -8.06 -1.06 6.47
CA MET A 60 -8.06 -0.97 5.02
C MET A 60 -8.33 -2.32 4.35
N GLU A 61 -7.73 -3.41 4.85
CA GLU A 61 -8.00 -4.74 4.32
C GLU A 61 -9.47 -5.14 4.50
N LYS A 62 -10.07 -4.79 5.66
CA LYS A 62 -11.50 -5.04 5.90
C LYS A 62 -12.38 -4.25 4.94
N ALA A 63 -12.10 -2.96 4.75
CA ALA A 63 -12.88 -2.10 3.85
C ALA A 63 -12.79 -2.58 2.39
N VAL A 64 -11.59 -2.99 1.94
CA VAL A 64 -11.37 -3.57 0.60
C VAL A 64 -12.12 -4.88 0.40
N LYS A 65 -12.13 -5.76 1.40
CA LYS A 65 -12.89 -7.02 1.36
C LYS A 65 -14.40 -6.78 1.30
N LYS A 66 -14.90 -5.79 2.05
CA LYS A 66 -16.31 -5.37 2.03
C LYS A 66 -16.72 -4.63 0.75
N GLN A 67 -15.75 -4.15 -0.04
CA GLN A 67 -15.98 -3.29 -1.20
C GLN A 67 -16.64 -1.95 -0.83
N ASP A 68 -16.36 -1.44 0.38
CA ASP A 68 -16.92 -0.18 0.85
C ASP A 68 -15.96 0.98 0.50
N GLU A 69 -16.19 1.59 -0.66
CA GLU A 69 -15.37 2.71 -1.16
C GLU A 69 -15.45 3.95 -0.25
N ARG A 70 -16.57 4.16 0.47
CA ARG A 70 -16.70 5.28 1.41
C ARG A 70 -15.85 5.06 2.65
N GLU A 71 -15.84 3.84 3.18
CA GLU A 71 -14.97 3.45 4.30
C GLU A 71 -13.49 3.63 3.91
N ILE A 72 -13.12 3.24 2.68
CA ILE A 72 -11.76 3.41 2.13
C ILE A 72 -11.39 4.90 2.01
N GLU A 73 -12.27 5.73 1.44
CA GLU A 73 -12.09 7.18 1.30
C GLU A 73 -11.92 7.87 2.66
N ASN A 74 -12.70 7.47 3.66
CA ASN A 74 -12.62 8.02 5.01
C ASN A 74 -11.28 7.69 5.69
N ILE A 75 -10.81 6.44 5.58
CA ILE A 75 -9.53 6.02 6.15
C ILE A 75 -8.39 6.83 5.53
N LEU A 76 -8.36 6.94 4.19
CA LEU A 76 -7.32 7.68 3.48
C LEU A 76 -7.35 9.18 3.79
N SER A 77 -8.53 9.79 3.80
CA SER A 77 -8.69 11.20 4.14
C SER A 77 -8.22 11.51 5.57
N ARG A 78 -8.47 10.60 6.53
CA ARG A 78 -7.96 10.71 7.91
C ARG A 78 -6.43 10.65 7.95
N LEU A 79 -5.82 9.78 7.17
CA LEU A 79 -4.36 9.64 7.07
C LEU A 79 -3.72 10.88 6.44
N GLU A 80 -4.28 11.37 5.34
CA GLU A 80 -3.81 12.57 4.64
C GLU A 80 -3.97 13.85 5.47
N ASN A 81 -5.07 13.99 6.22
CA ASN A 81 -5.26 15.14 7.10
C ASN A 81 -4.24 15.16 8.25
N ARG A 82 -3.88 13.99 8.78
CA ARG A 82 -2.79 13.90 9.77
C ARG A 82 -1.46 14.31 9.16
N GLN A 83 -1.15 13.86 7.94
CA GLN A 83 0.04 14.31 7.21
C GLN A 83 0.11 15.86 7.10
N LYS A 84 -1.00 16.53 6.79
CA LYS A 84 -1.03 18.00 6.68
C LYS A 84 -0.78 18.72 8.01
N ASN A 85 -1.16 18.12 9.14
CA ASN A 85 -1.02 18.72 10.47
C ASN A 85 0.40 18.60 11.06
N PHE A 86 1.26 17.76 10.48
CA PHE A 86 2.68 17.63 10.87
C PHE A 86 3.63 18.46 9.97
N ARG A 87 3.09 19.34 9.13
CA ARG A 87 3.83 20.19 8.20
C ARG A 87 4.04 21.60 8.71
#